data_AF-A0A9E3QWC9-F1
#
_entry.id   AF-A0A9E3QWC9-F1
#
_cell.length_a   1.000
_cell.length_b   1.000
_cell.length_c   1.000
_cell.angle_alpha   90.00
_cell.angle_beta   90.00
_cell.angle_gamma   90.00
#
_symmetry.space_group_name_H-M   'P 1'
#
loop_
_entity.id
_entity.type
_entity.pdbx_description
1 polymer ?
#
loop_
_entity_poly.entity_id
_entity_poly.type
_entity_poly.pdbx_seq_one_letter_code
_entity_poly.pdbx_strand_id
1 'polypeptide(L)'
;RALSWAILGLGIGVSQGLAYRSRQRLVYGLIGGGLGGLLGGGLFEWFREGLGKGYDPTISQGLGIAVLGAGLGLCLSLVEQVLRRAWVQVLRGRQEGRAYLLAKARNALGLDERAEVGLFGDLTVARRHAEIEVTRDGYVLHNLDPKGRTKVNGQTINGPVTLRDGDRIELGQTLLVFRQR
;
A
#
# COMPACT_ATOMS: atom_id res chain seq x y z
N ARG A 1 23.95 17.41 17.27
CA ARG A 1 24.36 16.57 16.10
C ARG A 1 23.20 16.38 15.10
N ALA A 2 21.99 16.86 15.42
CA ALA A 2 20.87 17.03 14.51
C ALA A 2 21.22 17.73 13.16
N LEU A 3 22.14 18.70 13.14
CA LEU A 3 22.57 19.36 11.90
C LEU A 3 23.24 18.39 10.90
N SER A 4 24.00 17.41 11.40
CA SER A 4 24.64 16.38 10.56
C SER A 4 23.60 15.46 9.91
N TRP A 5 22.53 15.13 10.65
CA TRP A 5 21.40 14.34 10.13
C TRP A 5 20.54 15.15 9.14
N ALA A 6 20.39 16.45 9.35
CA ALA A 6 19.74 17.35 8.39
C ALA A 6 20.51 17.45 7.07
N ILE A 7 21.85 17.54 7.11
CA ILE A 7 22.70 17.56 5.90
C ILE A 7 22.57 16.23 5.14
N LEU A 8 22.59 15.09 5.83
CA LEU A 8 22.37 13.78 5.22
C LEU A 8 20.97 13.66 4.59
N GLY A 9 19.93 14.13 5.29
CA GLY A 9 18.56 14.16 4.78
C GLY A 9 18.40 15.03 3.53
N LEU A 10 19.05 16.21 3.50
CA LEU A 10 19.12 17.06 2.32
C LEU A 10 19.84 16.36 1.15
N GLY A 11 20.92 15.64 1.41
CA GLY A 11 21.65 14.86 0.40
C GLY A 11 20.78 13.78 -0.26
N ILE A 12 19.98 13.05 0.52
CA ILE A 12 19.00 12.08 0.01
C ILE A 12 17.89 12.78 -0.79
N GLY A 13 17.45 13.97 -0.35
CA GLY A 13 16.48 14.79 -1.07
C GLY A 13 16.98 15.27 -2.45
N VAL A 14 18.24 15.68 -2.53
CA VAL A 14 18.91 16.08 -3.78
C VAL A 14 19.05 14.89 -4.73
N SER A 15 19.46 13.72 -4.22
CA SER A 15 19.70 12.54 -5.06
C SER A 15 18.42 12.07 -5.77
N GLN A 16 17.28 12.04 -5.07
CA GLN A 16 15.99 11.71 -5.67
C GLN A 16 15.53 12.76 -6.69
N GLY A 17 15.79 14.05 -6.43
CA GLY A 17 15.45 15.15 -7.33
C GLY A 17 16.23 15.14 -8.65
N LEU A 18 17.54 14.84 -8.57
CA LEU A 18 18.41 14.76 -9.75
C LEU A 18 18.08 13.54 -10.62
N ALA A 19 17.80 12.39 -10.00
CA ALA A 19 17.51 11.13 -10.70
C ALA A 19 16.29 11.21 -11.64
N TYR A 20 15.28 12.03 -11.30
CA TYR A 20 14.04 12.16 -12.08
C TYR A 20 13.93 13.45 -12.92
N ARG A 21 14.99 14.28 -12.98
CA ARG A 21 15.03 15.55 -13.74
C ARG A 21 13.80 16.47 -13.54
N SER A 22 13.19 16.45 -12.36
CA SER A 22 11.98 17.23 -12.07
C SER A 22 12.23 18.23 -10.94
N ARG A 23 12.10 19.53 -11.24
CA ARG A 23 12.27 20.62 -10.25
C ARG A 23 11.31 20.50 -9.07
N GLN A 24 10.06 20.10 -9.31
CA GLN A 24 9.06 19.95 -8.25
C GLN A 24 9.43 18.83 -7.29
N ARG A 25 9.87 17.67 -7.82
CA ARG A 25 10.31 16.54 -6.98
C ARG A 25 11.59 16.84 -6.20
N LEU A 26 12.49 17.64 -6.79
CA LEU A 26 13.68 18.11 -6.10
C LEU A 26 13.34 19.01 -4.89
N VAL A 27 12.39 19.93 -5.07
CA VAL A 27 11.93 20.79 -3.96
C VAL A 27 11.25 19.98 -2.86
N TYR A 28 10.34 19.06 -3.21
CA TYR A 28 9.70 18.18 -2.22
C TYR A 28 10.71 17.25 -1.53
N GLY A 29 11.70 16.74 -2.27
CA GLY A 29 12.78 15.93 -1.72
C GLY A 29 13.65 16.69 -0.72
N LEU A 30 14.00 17.94 -1.01
CA LEU A 30 14.77 18.80 -0.10
C LEU A 30 13.98 19.13 1.18
N ILE A 31 12.71 19.49 1.06
CA ILE A 31 11.85 19.83 2.21
C ILE A 31 11.63 18.59 3.07
N GLY A 32 11.25 17.46 2.46
CA GLY A 32 11.02 16.20 3.16
C GLY A 32 12.29 15.64 3.78
N GLY A 33 13.42 15.70 3.06
CA GLY A 33 14.72 15.24 3.54
C GLY A 33 15.25 16.09 4.70
N GLY A 34 15.13 17.42 4.62
CA GLY A 34 15.53 18.33 5.69
C GLY A 34 14.70 18.16 6.95
N LEU A 35 13.36 18.15 6.83
CA LEU A 35 12.46 17.94 7.97
C LEU A 35 12.62 16.54 8.59
N GLY A 36 12.72 15.51 7.76
CA GLY A 36 12.95 14.13 8.20
C GLY A 36 14.30 13.96 8.90
N GLY A 37 15.36 14.59 8.41
CA GLY A 37 16.69 14.57 9.02
C GLY A 37 16.73 15.28 10.38
N LEU A 38 16.05 16.42 10.52
CA LEU A 38 15.96 17.14 11.80
C LEU A 38 15.13 16.37 12.83
N LEU A 39 13.96 15.88 12.45
CA LEU A 39 13.09 15.08 13.32
C LEU A 39 13.75 13.76 13.73
N GLY A 40 14.35 13.06 12.78
CA GLY A 40 15.09 11.82 13.04
C GLY A 40 16.31 12.02 13.93
N GLY A 41 17.06 13.11 13.71
CA GLY A 41 18.19 13.50 14.57
C GLY A 41 17.77 13.81 16.01
N GLY A 42 16.64 14.49 16.21
CA GLY A 42 16.08 14.77 17.53
C GLY A 42 15.59 13.51 18.26
N LEU A 43 14.88 12.64 17.55
CA LEU A 43 14.46 11.33 18.07
C LEU A 43 15.65 10.45 18.47
N PHE A 44 16.73 10.46 17.69
CA PHE A 44 17.96 9.73 18.00
C PHE A 44 18.66 10.26 19.26
N GLU A 45 18.73 11.58 19.42
CA GLU A 45 19.31 12.20 20.61
C GLU A 45 18.47 11.89 21.86
N TRP A 46 17.14 11.98 21.77
CA TRP A 46 16.21 11.59 22.84
C TRP A 46 16.37 10.11 23.25
N PHE A 47 16.49 9.22 22.28
CA PHE A 47 16.68 7.79 22.51
C PHE A 47 18.02 7.48 23.20
N ARG A 48 19.10 8.11 22.73
CA ARG A 48 20.44 7.99 23.31
C ARG A 48 20.48 8.49 24.76
N GLU A 49 19.82 9.60 25.06
CA GLU A 49 19.78 10.17 26.42
C GLU A 49 18.90 9.35 27.37
N GLY A 50 17.83 8.74 26.86
CA GLY A 50 16.98 7.83 27.63
C GLY A 50 17.67 6.51 28.01
N LEU A 51 18.45 5.92 27.09
CA LEU A 51 19.16 4.65 27.32
C LEU A 51 20.57 4.81 27.92
N GLY A 52 21.18 5.99 27.75
CA GLY A 52 22.59 6.23 28.09
C GLY A 52 22.89 6.49 29.57
N LYS A 53 21.89 6.48 30.46
CA LYS A 53 22.10 6.81 31.89
C LYS A 53 22.67 5.68 32.75
N GLY A 54 23.06 4.52 32.19
CA GLY A 54 23.60 3.43 33.01
C GLY A 54 24.37 2.30 32.30
N TYR A 55 24.72 2.43 31.02
CA TYR A 55 25.37 1.35 30.24
C TYR A 55 26.68 1.80 29.60
N ASP A 56 27.59 0.85 29.41
CA ASP A 56 28.87 1.07 28.72
C ASP A 56 28.67 1.70 27.31
N PRO A 57 29.58 2.59 26.87
CA PRO A 57 29.45 3.32 25.60
C PRO A 57 29.32 2.41 24.37
N THR A 58 29.92 1.23 24.39
CA THR A 58 29.88 0.26 23.28
C THR A 58 28.55 -0.49 23.23
N ILE A 59 27.99 -0.89 24.37
CA ILE A 59 26.72 -1.62 24.45
C ILE A 59 25.54 -0.70 24.09
N SER A 60 25.56 0.54 24.60
CA SER A 60 24.55 1.55 24.26
C SER A 60 24.56 1.94 22.77
N GLN A 61 25.73 1.96 22.14
CA GLN A 61 25.84 2.17 20.68
C GLN A 61 25.27 1.00 19.88
N GLY A 62 25.60 -0.25 20.26
CA GLY A 62 25.07 -1.44 19.60
C GLY A 62 23.54 -1.53 19.69
N LEU A 63 22.99 -1.28 20.89
CA LEU A 63 21.55 -1.26 21.11
C LEU A 63 20.87 -0.13 20.30
N GLY A 64 21.52 1.03 20.21
CA GLY A 64 21.06 2.17 19.41
C GLY A 64 20.91 1.84 17.92
N ILE A 65 21.93 1.22 17.32
CA ILE A 65 21.91 0.84 15.90
C ILE A 65 20.84 -0.23 15.65
N ALA A 66 20.72 -1.22 16.54
CA ALA A 66 19.72 -2.28 16.40
C ALA A 66 18.28 -1.75 16.43
N VAL A 67 17.97 -0.83 17.36
CA VAL A 67 16.63 -0.25 17.48
C VAL A 67 16.31 0.67 16.32
N LEU A 68 17.27 1.47 15.85
CA LEU A 68 17.11 2.27 14.65
C LEU A 68 16.88 1.39 13.41
N GLY A 69 17.64 0.30 13.25
CA GLY A 69 17.49 -0.63 12.15
C GLY A 69 16.12 -1.31 12.14
N ALA A 70 15.66 -1.78 13.31
CA ALA A 70 14.32 -2.34 13.47
C ALA A 70 13.22 -1.30 13.18
N GLY A 71 13.36 -0.09 13.70
CA GLY A 71 12.41 1.01 13.46
C GLY A 71 12.33 1.41 11.99
N LEU A 72 13.46 1.55 11.31
CA LEU A 72 13.51 1.85 9.89
C LEU A 72 12.89 0.71 9.07
N GLY A 73 13.20 -0.55 9.39
CA GLY A 73 12.62 -1.72 8.72
C GLY A 73 11.10 -1.77 8.85
N LEU A 74 10.58 -1.52 10.06
CA LEU A 74 9.13 -1.44 10.29
C LEU A 74 8.49 -0.29 9.52
N CYS A 75 9.09 0.90 9.57
CA CYS A 75 8.58 2.07 8.83
C CYS A 75 8.60 1.86 7.32
N LEU A 76 9.69 1.31 6.75
CA LEU A 76 9.78 1.03 5.32
C LEU A 76 8.74 -0.01 4.89
N SER A 77 8.54 -1.06 5.68
CA SER A 77 7.50 -2.07 5.44
C SER A 77 6.09 -1.47 5.45
N LEU A 78 5.78 -0.62 6.45
CA LEU A 78 4.49 0.07 6.51
C LEU A 78 4.29 1.05 5.36
N VAL A 79 5.33 1.79 4.98
CA VAL A 79 5.28 2.72 3.83
C VAL A 79 5.06 1.94 2.54
N GLU A 80 5.78 0.84 2.31
CA GLU A 80 5.56 -0.02 1.15
C GLU A 80 4.10 -0.53 1.10
N GLN A 81 3.56 -0.94 2.25
CA GLN A 81 2.18 -1.39 2.36
C GLN A 81 1.16 -0.28 2.04
N VAL A 82 1.43 0.96 2.44
CA VAL A 82 0.57 2.13 2.15
C VAL A 82 0.74 2.65 0.71
N LEU A 83 1.91 2.46 0.12
CA LEU A 83 2.21 2.88 -1.25
C LEU A 83 1.63 1.91 -2.29
N ARG A 84 1.47 0.62 -1.97
CA ARG A 84 0.76 -0.35 -2.82
C ARG A 84 -0.71 0.04 -2.94
N ARG A 85 -1.05 0.76 -4.01
CA ARG A 85 -2.41 1.19 -4.30
C ARG A 85 -2.98 0.35 -5.43
N ALA A 86 -4.00 -0.43 -5.13
CA ALA A 86 -4.81 -1.10 -6.13
C ALA A 86 -6.26 -0.64 -6.05
N TRP A 87 -6.92 -0.64 -7.21
CA TRP A 87 -8.34 -0.34 -7.31
C TRP A 87 -8.96 -1.24 -8.38
N VAL A 88 -10.26 -1.42 -8.28
CA VAL A 88 -11.07 -2.00 -9.35
C VAL A 88 -11.89 -0.90 -9.99
N GLN A 89 -11.91 -0.85 -11.31
CA GLN A 89 -12.70 0.11 -12.07
C GLN A 89 -13.78 -0.63 -12.85
N VAL A 90 -15.02 -0.12 -12.80
CA VAL A 90 -16.14 -0.66 -13.57
C VAL A 90 -15.98 -0.26 -15.03
N LEU A 91 -15.74 -1.25 -15.90
CA LEU A 91 -15.67 -1.06 -17.35
C LEU A 91 -17.04 -1.15 -18.02
N ARG A 92 -17.95 -1.97 -17.47
CA ARG A 92 -19.31 -2.15 -18.00
C ARG A 92 -20.27 -2.48 -16.88
N GLY A 93 -21.42 -1.82 -16.86
CA GLY A 93 -22.49 -2.02 -15.89
C GLY A 93 -23.13 -0.70 -15.48
N ARG A 94 -24.07 -0.73 -14.52
CA ARG A 94 -24.78 0.49 -14.07
C ARG A 94 -23.86 1.56 -13.47
N GLN A 95 -22.71 1.15 -12.93
CA GLN A 95 -21.72 2.01 -12.27
C GLN A 95 -20.48 2.26 -13.16
N GLU A 96 -20.62 2.23 -14.50
CA GLU A 96 -19.51 2.37 -15.44
C GLU A 96 -18.64 3.61 -15.17
N GLY A 97 -17.32 3.46 -15.27
CA GLY A 97 -16.33 4.49 -14.98
C GLY A 97 -15.96 4.62 -13.50
N ARG A 98 -16.78 4.11 -12.57
CA ARG A 98 -16.52 4.20 -11.13
C ARG A 98 -15.32 3.34 -10.73
N ALA A 99 -14.43 3.89 -9.91
CA ALA A 99 -13.29 3.20 -9.33
C ALA A 99 -13.45 3.02 -7.82
N TYR A 100 -13.09 1.84 -7.32
CA TYR A 100 -13.14 1.49 -5.91
C TYR A 100 -11.75 1.09 -5.42
N LEU A 101 -11.24 1.81 -4.43
CA LEU A 101 -9.92 1.54 -3.85
C LEU A 101 -9.97 0.28 -2.98
N LEU A 102 -9.00 -0.60 -3.15
CA LEU A 102 -8.83 -1.81 -2.33
C LEU A 102 -8.04 -1.45 -1.06
N ALA A 103 -8.72 -0.84 -0.10
CA ALA A 103 -8.08 -0.28 1.10
C ALA A 103 -7.96 -1.28 2.26
N LYS A 104 -8.77 -2.34 2.28
CA LYS A 104 -8.77 -3.33 3.37
C LYS A 104 -7.99 -4.58 2.98
N ALA A 105 -7.61 -5.38 3.97
CA ALA A 105 -6.96 -6.68 3.74
C ALA A 105 -7.88 -7.65 2.97
N ARG A 106 -9.20 -7.55 3.18
CA ARG A 106 -10.22 -8.26 2.41
C ARG A 106 -11.24 -7.23 1.95
N ASN A 107 -11.52 -7.23 0.65
CA ASN A 107 -12.47 -6.30 0.03
C ASN A 107 -13.56 -7.15 -0.61
N ALA A 108 -14.77 -7.08 -0.07
CA ALA A 108 -15.91 -7.80 -0.60
C ALA A 108 -16.49 -7.07 -1.82
N LEU A 109 -16.89 -7.87 -2.82
CA LEU A 109 -17.54 -7.41 -4.05
C LEU A 109 -18.94 -8.05 -4.12
N GLY A 110 -19.96 -7.21 -4.29
CA GLY A 110 -21.33 -7.70 -4.42
C GLY A 110 -22.40 -6.66 -4.16
N LEU A 111 -23.61 -7.13 -3.88
CA LEU A 111 -24.77 -6.29 -3.56
C LEU A 111 -24.94 -5.97 -2.06
N ASP A 112 -24.09 -6.53 -1.18
CA ASP A 112 -24.13 -6.22 0.24
C ASP A 112 -23.78 -4.74 0.47
N GLU A 113 -24.56 -4.04 1.30
CA GLU A 113 -24.31 -2.64 1.66
C GLU A 113 -22.98 -2.46 2.40
N ARG A 114 -22.50 -3.52 3.05
CA ARG A 114 -21.21 -3.54 3.75
C ARG A 114 -20.04 -3.88 2.83
N ALA A 115 -20.28 -4.20 1.56
CA ALA A 115 -19.22 -4.52 0.61
C ALA A 115 -18.39 -3.26 0.27
N GLU A 116 -17.07 -3.39 0.26
CA GLU A 116 -16.16 -2.31 -0.15
C GLU A 116 -16.38 -1.93 -1.62
N VAL A 117 -16.77 -2.91 -2.44
CA VAL A 117 -17.13 -2.72 -3.84
C VAL A 117 -18.61 -3.09 -4.03
N GLY A 118 -19.48 -2.14 -3.74
CA GLY A 118 -20.92 -2.27 -3.93
C GLY A 118 -21.32 -2.16 -5.41
N LEU A 119 -21.71 -3.29 -6.02
CA LEU A 119 -22.10 -3.41 -7.43
C LEU A 119 -23.62 -3.25 -7.64
N PHE A 120 -24.18 -2.17 -7.08
CA PHE A 120 -25.63 -1.97 -7.06
C PHE A 120 -26.23 -1.81 -8.47
N GLY A 121 -27.31 -2.54 -8.72
CA GLY A 121 -28.09 -2.46 -9.95
C GLY A 121 -27.94 -3.65 -10.90
N ASP A 122 -27.04 -4.60 -10.60
CA ASP A 122 -26.96 -5.88 -11.29
C ASP A 122 -27.53 -6.99 -10.40
N LEU A 123 -28.79 -7.38 -10.66
CA LEU A 123 -29.48 -8.42 -9.89
C LEU A 123 -28.88 -9.82 -10.08
N THR A 124 -28.00 -10.00 -11.06
CA THR A 124 -27.32 -11.28 -11.27
C THR A 124 -26.14 -11.46 -10.31
N VAL A 125 -25.66 -10.37 -9.71
CA VAL A 125 -24.59 -10.37 -8.71
C VAL A 125 -25.13 -10.82 -7.35
N ALA A 126 -24.48 -11.79 -6.71
CA ALA A 126 -24.84 -12.19 -5.35
C ALA A 126 -24.50 -11.10 -4.32
N ARG A 127 -25.14 -11.13 -3.13
CA ARG A 127 -24.82 -10.20 -2.04
C ARG A 127 -23.34 -10.22 -1.68
N ARG A 128 -22.78 -11.42 -1.48
CA ARG A 128 -21.34 -11.68 -1.37
C ARG A 128 -20.92 -12.50 -2.58
N HIS A 129 -20.51 -11.84 -3.66
CA HIS A 129 -20.22 -12.51 -4.93
C HIS A 129 -18.76 -12.96 -5.01
N ALA A 130 -17.85 -12.07 -4.68
CA ALA A 130 -16.42 -12.34 -4.69
C ALA A 130 -15.74 -11.53 -3.60
N GLU A 131 -14.49 -11.89 -3.30
CA GLU A 131 -13.65 -11.17 -2.37
C GLU A 131 -12.25 -11.05 -2.95
N ILE A 132 -11.67 -9.85 -2.90
CA ILE A 132 -10.26 -9.63 -3.21
C ILE A 132 -9.50 -9.52 -1.90
N GLU A 133 -8.64 -10.50 -1.67
CA GLU A 133 -7.71 -10.54 -0.54
C GLU A 133 -6.37 -9.93 -0.95
N VAL A 134 -5.87 -9.01 -0.12
CA VAL A 134 -4.55 -8.41 -0.24
C VAL A 134 -3.57 -9.25 0.56
N THR A 135 -2.65 -9.91 -0.13
CA THR A 135 -1.60 -10.74 0.46
C THR A 135 -0.24 -10.04 0.35
N ARG A 136 0.81 -10.64 0.93
CA ARG A 136 2.18 -10.14 0.77
C ARG A 136 2.65 -10.24 -0.69
N ASP A 137 2.17 -11.25 -1.40
CA ASP A 137 2.62 -11.59 -2.76
C ASP A 137 1.75 -10.93 -3.85
N GLY A 138 0.64 -10.28 -3.49
CA GLY A 138 -0.21 -9.56 -4.43
C GLY A 138 -1.68 -9.56 -4.03
N TYR A 139 -2.55 -9.68 -5.04
CA TYR A 139 -4.00 -9.65 -4.87
C TYR A 139 -4.59 -10.96 -5.34
N VAL A 140 -5.42 -11.59 -4.51
CA VAL A 140 -6.05 -12.88 -4.81
C VAL A 140 -7.55 -12.71 -4.83
N LEU A 141 -8.18 -13.09 -5.94
CA LEU A 141 -9.61 -13.12 -6.10
C LEU A 141 -10.16 -14.47 -5.65
N HIS A 142 -11.13 -14.44 -4.75
CA HIS A 142 -11.90 -15.59 -4.29
C HIS A 142 -13.33 -15.49 -4.80
N ASN A 143 -13.83 -16.56 -5.45
CA ASN A 143 -15.24 -16.67 -5.77
C ASN A 143 -16.02 -17.08 -4.52
N LEU A 144 -17.03 -16.28 -4.16
CA LEU A 144 -17.95 -16.57 -3.06
C LEU A 144 -19.37 -16.91 -3.56
N ASP A 145 -19.65 -16.72 -4.85
CA ASP A 145 -20.92 -17.07 -5.46
C ASP A 145 -21.06 -18.59 -5.56
N PRO A 146 -22.05 -19.22 -4.91
CA PRO A 146 -22.27 -20.66 -4.97
C PRO A 146 -22.53 -21.19 -6.38
N LYS A 147 -22.99 -20.30 -7.28
CA LYS A 147 -23.25 -20.64 -8.69
C LYS A 147 -22.00 -20.60 -9.58
N GLY A 148 -20.84 -20.20 -9.04
CA GLY A 148 -19.58 -20.21 -9.78
C GLY A 148 -19.53 -19.23 -10.96
N ARG A 149 -20.21 -18.07 -10.86
CA ARG A 149 -20.36 -17.12 -11.99
C ARG A 149 -19.28 -16.03 -12.04
N THR A 150 -18.21 -16.17 -11.27
CA THR A 150 -17.05 -15.28 -11.35
C THR A 150 -16.13 -15.73 -12.49
N LYS A 151 -15.77 -14.80 -13.37
CA LYS A 151 -14.78 -15.06 -14.42
C LYS A 151 -13.63 -14.06 -14.36
N VAL A 152 -12.44 -14.52 -14.74
CA VAL A 152 -11.27 -13.67 -14.95
C VAL A 152 -10.80 -13.85 -16.38
N ASN A 153 -10.68 -12.75 -17.12
CA ASN A 153 -10.28 -12.73 -18.53
C ASN A 153 -11.11 -13.70 -19.41
N GLY A 154 -12.42 -13.79 -19.14
CA GLY A 154 -13.37 -14.64 -19.85
C GLY A 154 -13.41 -16.11 -19.39
N GLN A 155 -12.53 -16.53 -18.48
CA GLN A 155 -12.48 -17.89 -17.96
C GLN A 155 -13.13 -17.96 -16.57
N THR A 156 -14.04 -18.92 -16.36
CA THR A 156 -14.63 -19.19 -15.06
C THR A 156 -13.57 -19.68 -14.08
N ILE A 157 -13.52 -19.08 -12.89
CA ILE A 157 -12.57 -19.49 -11.85
C ILE A 157 -13.20 -20.58 -10.96
N ASN A 158 -12.44 -21.65 -10.72
CA ASN A 158 -12.87 -22.76 -9.87
C ASN A 158 -12.24 -22.71 -8.46
N GLY A 159 -11.41 -21.69 -8.19
CA GLY A 159 -10.70 -21.51 -6.93
C GLY A 159 -10.05 -20.12 -6.87
N PRO A 160 -9.21 -19.86 -5.86
CA PRO A 160 -8.50 -18.59 -5.71
C PRO A 160 -7.58 -18.32 -6.91
N VAL A 161 -7.61 -17.10 -7.45
CA VAL A 161 -6.77 -16.69 -8.60
C VAL A 161 -6.01 -15.41 -8.27
N THR A 162 -4.70 -15.40 -8.50
CA THR A 162 -3.88 -14.20 -8.37
C THR A 162 -4.17 -13.22 -9.52
N LEU A 163 -4.50 -11.98 -9.18
CA LEU A 163 -4.76 -10.90 -10.11
C LEU A 163 -3.48 -10.17 -10.50
N ARG A 164 -3.42 -9.72 -11.76
CA ARG A 164 -2.38 -8.87 -12.34
C ARG A 164 -2.97 -7.59 -12.89
N ASP A 165 -2.17 -6.53 -12.98
CA ASP A 165 -2.62 -5.25 -13.56
C ASP A 165 -3.26 -5.47 -14.94
N GLY A 166 -4.46 -4.94 -15.13
CA GLY A 166 -5.22 -5.06 -16.36
C GLY A 166 -6.14 -6.27 -16.45
N ASP A 167 -6.12 -7.19 -15.48
CA ASP A 167 -7.02 -8.34 -15.45
C ASP A 167 -8.49 -7.90 -15.40
N ARG A 168 -9.32 -8.57 -16.19
CA ARG A 168 -10.75 -8.30 -16.29
C ARG A 168 -11.52 -9.28 -15.44
N ILE A 169 -12.31 -8.78 -14.51
CA ILE A 169 -13.12 -9.57 -13.59
C ILE A 169 -14.59 -9.39 -13.97
N GLU A 170 -15.27 -10.48 -14.33
CA GLU A 170 -16.70 -10.49 -14.61
C GLU A 170 -17.46 -11.08 -13.44
N LEU A 171 -18.41 -10.32 -12.92
CA LEU A 171 -19.33 -10.72 -11.86
C LEU A 171 -20.74 -10.49 -12.37
N GLY A 172 -21.45 -11.55 -12.74
CA GLY A 172 -22.78 -11.41 -13.35
C GLY A 172 -22.72 -10.72 -14.72
N GLN A 173 -23.35 -9.56 -14.85
CA GLN A 173 -23.30 -8.71 -16.06
C GLN A 173 -22.31 -7.55 -15.93
N THR A 174 -21.68 -7.41 -14.75
CA THR A 174 -20.74 -6.32 -14.46
C THR A 174 -19.32 -6.74 -14.81
N LEU A 175 -18.63 -5.92 -15.60
CA LEU A 175 -17.22 -6.09 -15.96
C LEU A 175 -16.38 -5.07 -15.19
N LEU A 176 -15.40 -5.55 -14.45
CA LEU A 176 -14.42 -4.77 -13.71
C LEU A 176 -13.04 -4.97 -14.34
N VAL A 177 -12.16 -3.98 -14.21
CA VAL A 177 -10.73 -4.13 -14.45
C VAL A 177 -9.97 -3.90 -13.16
N PHE A 178 -9.06 -4.80 -12.85
CA PHE A 178 -8.13 -4.66 -11.75
C PHE A 178 -6.95 -3.79 -12.17
N ARG A 179 -6.58 -2.83 -11.32
CA ARG A 179 -5.45 -1.94 -11.52
C ARG A 179 -4.60 -1.86 -10.27
N GLN A 180 -3.28 -1.84 -10.44
CA GLN A 180 -2.30 -1.63 -9.39
C GLN A 180 -1.19 -0.68 -9.83
N ARG A 181 -0.65 0.09 -8.89
CA ARG A 181 0.42 1.07 -9.13
C ARG A 181 1.66 0.80 -8.30
#